data_AF-A0A1W9P751-F1
#
_entry.id   AF-A0A1W9P751-F1
#
_cell.length_a   1.000
_cell.length_b   1.000
_cell.length_c   1.000
_cell.angle_alpha   90.00
_cell.angle_beta   90.00
_cell.angle_gamma   90.00
#
_symmetry.space_group_name_H-M   'P 1'
#
loop_
_entity.id
_entity.type
_entity.pdbx_description
1 polymer ?
#
loop_
_entity_poly.entity_id
_entity_poly.type
_entity_poly.pdbx_seq_one_letter_code
_entity_poly.pdbx_strand_id
1 'polypeptide(L)'
;MLHIFGECVGMGNCNYLIQNAFCDGSGGHIETTDNTFGMIFLSSLRCDVISNMHSVLVIGYSSILLGNIWATGASIMVLVNSSIPDIPQALDTSVVLIDAVTGPSTASAYETVPIAGSATVLSGPFQMDDFDSYSLYYRLSGDSLWIPFDSTHHSPVYNGILGFWNTDALQPGFYDLRCLLIDTYGDSIEATKQINLLPGGIAEGKTGKEGDAPFLLKVSRGSLSIEGFKASGRLELYDVTGRCLHSMFVSKEKEVLWSVKRNRIYFVRFKSGSDTFVKKAVVF
;
A
#
# COMPACT_ATOMS: atom_id res chain seq x y z
N MET A 1 -8.32 3.75 27.63
CA MET A 1 -8.80 2.65 28.48
C MET A 1 -9.22 1.55 27.53
N LEU A 2 -8.70 0.33 27.68
CA LEU A 2 -9.07 -0.79 26.80
C LEU A 2 -10.39 -1.39 27.32
N HIS A 3 -11.43 -1.38 26.50
CA HIS A 3 -12.70 -2.04 26.82
C HIS A 3 -12.65 -3.47 26.30
N ILE A 4 -12.97 -4.44 27.15
CA ILE A 4 -13.04 -5.86 26.81
C ILE A 4 -14.47 -6.33 27.02
N PHE A 5 -15.03 -7.06 26.06
CA PHE A 5 -16.35 -7.66 26.14
C PHE A 5 -16.37 -9.04 25.44
N GLY A 6 -17.36 -9.87 25.77
CA GLY A 6 -17.41 -11.26 25.30
C GLY A 6 -18.26 -11.50 24.05
N GLU A 7 -19.32 -10.71 23.86
CA GLU A 7 -20.25 -10.79 22.74
C GLU A 7 -20.97 -9.45 22.53
N CYS A 8 -21.49 -9.23 21.34
CA CYS A 8 -22.41 -8.12 21.08
C CYS A 8 -23.43 -8.53 20.02
N VAL A 9 -24.71 -8.53 20.40
CA VAL A 9 -25.82 -8.86 19.50
C VAL A 9 -26.76 -7.67 19.44
N GLY A 10 -26.89 -7.08 18.25
CA GLY A 10 -27.90 -6.08 17.96
C GLY A 10 -29.09 -6.72 17.24
N MET A 11 -30.29 -6.58 17.80
CA MET A 11 -31.53 -7.20 17.34
C MET A 11 -32.71 -6.22 17.38
N GLY A 12 -33.72 -6.45 16.55
CA GLY A 12 -34.92 -5.63 16.44
C GLY A 12 -34.70 -4.37 15.61
N ASN A 13 -34.77 -3.20 16.25
CA ASN A 13 -34.55 -1.91 15.60
C ASN A 13 -33.53 -1.13 16.44
N CYS A 14 -32.29 -1.62 16.49
CA CYS A 14 -31.25 -1.04 17.34
C CYS A 14 -30.06 -0.56 16.52
N ASN A 15 -29.28 0.34 17.11
CA ASN A 15 -28.02 0.81 16.55
C ASN A 15 -26.94 0.68 17.61
N TYR A 16 -25.75 0.20 17.25
CA TYR A 16 -24.64 0.11 18.18
C TYR A 16 -23.30 0.50 17.53
N LEU A 17 -22.41 1.04 18.36
CA LEU A 17 -21.06 1.44 17.98
C LEU A 17 -20.06 0.79 18.95
N ILE A 18 -19.10 0.06 18.40
CA ILE A 18 -17.96 -0.50 19.12
C ILE A 18 -16.70 0.18 18.60
N GLN A 19 -15.96 0.85 19.49
CA GLN A 19 -14.75 1.56 19.12
C GLN A 19 -13.65 1.34 20.15
N ASN A 20 -12.42 1.12 19.68
CA ASN A 20 -11.24 0.94 20.54
C ASN A 20 -11.42 -0.17 21.58
N ALA A 21 -12.01 -1.29 21.17
CA ALA A 21 -12.36 -2.40 22.06
C ALA A 21 -11.75 -3.73 21.60
N PHE A 22 -11.71 -4.68 22.52
CA PHE A 22 -11.31 -6.06 22.26
C PHE A 22 -12.49 -6.99 22.57
N CYS A 23 -13.04 -7.65 21.56
CA CYS A 23 -14.01 -8.72 21.76
C CYS A 23 -13.24 -10.03 21.96
N ASP A 24 -13.29 -10.59 23.16
CA ASP A 24 -12.55 -11.82 23.48
C ASP A 24 -13.27 -13.11 23.04
N GLY A 25 -14.53 -12.99 22.60
CA GLY A 25 -15.35 -14.08 22.11
C GLY A 25 -15.87 -15.03 23.20
N SER A 26 -15.67 -14.72 24.48
CA SER A 26 -16.14 -15.55 25.59
C SER A 26 -17.66 -15.69 25.67
N GLY A 27 -18.40 -14.72 25.10
CA GLY A 27 -19.86 -14.75 25.03
C GLY A 27 -20.41 -15.47 23.79
N GLY A 28 -19.61 -15.63 22.74
CA GLY A 28 -20.03 -16.29 21.50
C GLY A 28 -19.57 -15.52 20.28
N HIS A 29 -20.43 -14.62 19.78
CA HIS A 29 -20.25 -13.97 18.49
C HIS A 29 -20.65 -12.49 18.50
N ILE A 30 -20.36 -11.82 17.39
CA ILE A 30 -20.91 -10.50 17.08
C ILE A 30 -21.96 -10.69 16.00
N GLU A 31 -23.17 -10.19 16.25
CA GLU A 31 -24.27 -10.26 15.30
C GLU A 31 -25.03 -8.96 15.18
N THR A 32 -25.39 -8.64 13.94
CA THR A 32 -26.34 -7.59 13.59
C THR A 32 -27.50 -8.23 12.83
N THR A 33 -28.70 -8.18 13.39
CA THR A 33 -29.88 -8.86 12.82
C THR A 33 -31.15 -8.00 12.88
N ASP A 34 -32.23 -8.45 12.25
CA ASP A 34 -33.46 -7.71 11.98
C ASP A 34 -33.17 -6.38 11.26
N ASN A 35 -33.68 -5.24 11.74
CA ASN A 35 -33.48 -3.89 11.18
C ASN A 35 -32.42 -3.12 12.00
N THR A 36 -31.27 -3.74 12.22
CA THR A 36 -30.20 -3.18 13.06
C THR A 36 -29.07 -2.59 12.22
N PHE A 37 -28.48 -1.49 12.70
CA PHE A 37 -27.22 -0.95 12.18
C PHE A 37 -26.09 -1.12 13.20
N GLY A 38 -25.08 -1.91 12.85
CA GLY A 38 -23.89 -2.17 13.66
C GLY A 38 -22.66 -1.51 13.06
N MET A 39 -21.84 -0.89 13.90
CA MET A 39 -20.63 -0.19 13.47
C MET A 39 -19.46 -0.52 14.40
N ILE A 40 -18.35 -1.00 13.85
CA ILE A 40 -17.17 -1.43 14.60
C ILE A 40 -15.93 -0.80 13.99
N PHE A 41 -15.15 -0.07 14.79
CA PHE A 41 -13.91 0.56 14.34
C PHE A 41 -12.76 0.41 15.32
N LEU A 42 -11.53 0.35 14.80
CA LEU A 42 -10.31 0.37 15.61
C LEU A 42 -10.31 -0.71 16.70
N SER A 43 -10.89 -1.88 16.40
CA SER A 43 -11.15 -2.92 17.37
C SER A 43 -10.54 -4.25 16.94
N SER A 44 -10.37 -5.15 17.89
CA SER A 44 -9.86 -6.51 17.66
C SER A 44 -10.92 -7.51 18.08
N LEU A 45 -11.29 -8.41 17.17
CA LEU A 45 -12.40 -9.35 17.34
C LEU A 45 -11.87 -10.77 17.33
N ARG A 46 -12.23 -11.59 18.33
CA ARG A 46 -11.87 -13.00 18.43
C ARG A 46 -13.12 -13.88 18.50
N CYS A 47 -14.04 -13.69 17.56
CA CYS A 47 -15.31 -14.37 17.51
C CYS A 47 -15.86 -14.39 16.08
N ASP A 48 -16.89 -15.21 15.85
CA ASP A 48 -17.65 -15.15 14.61
C ASP A 48 -18.31 -13.77 14.45
N VAL A 49 -18.40 -13.31 13.20
CA VAL A 49 -18.98 -12.02 12.83
C VAL A 49 -20.09 -12.26 11.82
N ILE A 50 -21.30 -11.85 12.20
CA ILE A 50 -22.54 -12.22 11.52
C ILE A 50 -23.34 -10.97 11.17
N SER A 51 -23.74 -10.86 9.91
CA SER A 51 -24.82 -9.95 9.47
C SER A 51 -26.00 -10.79 8.97
N ASN A 52 -27.20 -10.50 9.43
CA ASN A 52 -28.36 -11.35 9.20
C ASN A 52 -29.65 -10.52 8.98
N MET A 53 -30.65 -11.10 8.31
CA MET A 53 -31.95 -10.49 8.00
C MET A 53 -31.81 -9.12 7.30
N HIS A 54 -32.43 -8.04 7.79
CA HIS A 54 -32.47 -6.72 7.13
C HIS A 54 -31.46 -5.74 7.75
N SER A 55 -30.26 -6.22 8.07
CA SER A 55 -29.29 -5.48 8.87
C SER A 55 -28.12 -4.93 8.05
N VAL A 56 -27.42 -3.96 8.63
CA VAL A 56 -26.18 -3.42 8.07
C VAL A 56 -25.09 -3.48 9.13
N LEU A 57 -23.97 -4.13 8.82
CA LEU A 57 -22.79 -4.21 9.68
C LEU A 57 -21.56 -3.63 8.98
N VAL A 58 -21.01 -2.55 9.55
CA VAL A 58 -19.78 -1.91 9.07
C VAL A 58 -18.63 -2.21 10.02
N ILE A 59 -17.53 -2.76 9.50
CA ILE A 59 -16.30 -3.02 10.25
C ILE A 59 -15.11 -2.36 9.54
N GLY A 60 -14.60 -1.29 10.13
CA GLY A 60 -13.47 -0.56 9.58
C GLY A 60 -12.24 -0.60 10.47
N TYR A 61 -11.05 -0.58 9.86
CA TYR A 61 -9.76 -0.45 10.56
C TYR A 61 -9.62 -1.40 11.76
N SER A 62 -10.15 -2.62 11.63
CA SER A 62 -10.25 -3.59 12.71
C SER A 62 -9.60 -4.91 12.33
N SER A 63 -9.27 -5.73 13.32
CA SER A 63 -8.66 -7.05 13.09
C SER A 63 -9.59 -8.14 13.58
N ILE A 64 -10.09 -8.96 12.66
CA ILE A 64 -10.78 -10.21 12.98
C ILE A 64 -9.68 -11.28 13.09
N LEU A 65 -9.38 -11.68 14.31
CA LEU A 65 -8.25 -12.56 14.64
C LEU A 65 -8.62 -14.04 14.54
N LEU A 66 -9.88 -14.36 14.79
CA LEU A 66 -10.43 -15.71 14.79
C LEU A 66 -11.94 -15.61 14.57
N GLY A 67 -12.50 -16.59 13.87
CA GLY A 67 -13.94 -16.73 13.66
C GLY A 67 -14.30 -16.70 12.17
N ASN A 68 -15.47 -17.23 11.87
CA ASN A 68 -16.09 -17.17 10.56
C ASN A 68 -16.72 -15.79 10.35
N ILE A 69 -16.74 -15.34 9.10
CA ILE A 69 -17.39 -14.12 8.70
C ILE A 69 -18.45 -14.51 7.67
N TRP A 70 -19.72 -14.25 7.98
CA TRP A 70 -20.79 -14.50 7.01
C TRP A 70 -21.89 -13.43 7.08
N ALA A 71 -22.51 -13.21 5.94
CA ALA A 71 -23.71 -12.39 5.77
C ALA A 71 -24.83 -13.29 5.21
N THR A 72 -26.06 -13.11 5.67
CA THR A 72 -27.21 -13.92 5.24
C THR A 72 -28.53 -13.15 5.33
N GLY A 73 -29.62 -13.70 4.79
CA GLY A 73 -30.88 -12.97 4.64
C GLY A 73 -30.78 -11.87 3.59
N ALA A 74 -31.17 -10.65 3.94
CA ALA A 74 -31.10 -9.46 3.08
C ALA A 74 -30.18 -8.38 3.71
N SER A 75 -29.05 -8.82 4.26
CA SER A 75 -28.14 -7.98 5.05
C SER A 75 -26.97 -7.45 4.24
N ILE A 76 -26.42 -6.32 4.65
CA ILE A 76 -25.22 -5.71 4.06
C ILE A 76 -24.08 -5.76 5.07
N MET A 77 -22.93 -6.31 4.67
CA MET A 77 -21.71 -6.24 5.45
C MET A 77 -20.65 -5.43 4.71
N VAL A 78 -20.00 -4.49 5.40
CA VAL A 78 -18.94 -3.65 4.83
C VAL A 78 -17.67 -3.83 5.64
N LEU A 79 -16.60 -4.26 4.97
CA LEU A 79 -15.28 -4.48 5.57
C LEU A 79 -14.28 -3.51 4.95
N VAL A 80 -13.86 -2.49 5.71
CA VAL A 80 -12.94 -1.44 5.21
C VAL A 80 -11.62 -1.48 5.95
N ASN A 81 -10.50 -1.66 5.25
CA ASN A 81 -9.16 -1.72 5.86
C ASN A 81 -9.07 -2.65 7.08
N SER A 82 -9.82 -3.76 7.05
CA SER A 82 -9.86 -4.72 8.12
C SER A 82 -9.02 -5.95 7.78
N SER A 83 -8.27 -6.47 8.76
CA SER A 83 -7.55 -7.74 8.62
C SER A 83 -8.52 -8.87 8.92
N ILE A 84 -8.71 -9.78 7.98
CA ILE A 84 -9.66 -10.90 8.10
C ILE A 84 -8.94 -12.23 7.89
N PRO A 85 -9.32 -13.29 8.63
CA PRO A 85 -8.59 -14.56 8.64
C PRO A 85 -8.89 -15.40 7.40
N ASP A 86 -10.14 -15.35 6.92
CA ASP A 86 -10.66 -16.11 5.79
C ASP A 86 -11.61 -15.24 4.94
N ILE A 87 -11.89 -15.69 3.71
CA ILE A 87 -12.83 -15.02 2.81
C ILE A 87 -14.24 -15.09 3.44
N PRO A 88 -14.95 -13.95 3.58
CA PRO A 88 -16.33 -13.95 4.07
C PRO A 88 -17.28 -14.72 3.16
N GLN A 89 -18.38 -15.20 3.72
CA GLN A 89 -19.44 -15.86 2.94
C GLN A 89 -20.68 -14.96 2.84
N ALA A 90 -21.09 -14.63 1.63
CA ALA A 90 -22.38 -14.00 1.37
C ALA A 90 -23.40 -15.08 0.99
N LEU A 91 -24.50 -15.17 1.74
CA LEU A 91 -25.59 -16.14 1.54
C LEU A 91 -26.91 -15.43 1.21
N ASP A 92 -27.90 -16.18 0.74
CA ASP A 92 -29.22 -15.67 0.38
C ASP A 92 -29.21 -14.42 -0.52
N THR A 93 -29.79 -13.30 -0.05
CA THR A 93 -29.85 -11.99 -0.71
C THR A 93 -28.86 -10.99 -0.07
N SER A 94 -27.87 -11.49 0.68
CA SER A 94 -26.90 -10.63 1.35
C SER A 94 -25.77 -10.18 0.41
N VAL A 95 -25.07 -9.14 0.82
CA VAL A 95 -23.87 -8.64 0.12
C VAL A 95 -22.77 -8.30 1.12
N VAL A 96 -21.53 -8.61 0.77
CA VAL A 96 -20.33 -8.24 1.52
C VAL A 96 -19.43 -7.38 0.63
N LEU A 97 -19.22 -6.12 1.00
CA LEU A 97 -18.28 -5.23 0.33
C LEU A 97 -16.95 -5.25 1.08
N ILE A 98 -15.85 -5.46 0.37
CA ILE A 98 -14.51 -5.54 0.93
C ILE A 98 -13.60 -4.56 0.18
N ASP A 99 -13.16 -3.51 0.88
CA ASP A 99 -12.19 -2.56 0.36
C ASP A 99 -11.05 -2.36 1.36
N ALA A 100 -9.82 -2.54 0.93
CA ALA A 100 -8.65 -2.41 1.79
C ALA A 100 -7.41 -2.07 0.99
N VAL A 101 -6.64 -1.09 1.46
CA VAL A 101 -5.28 -0.84 1.01
C VAL A 101 -4.34 -1.35 2.10
N THR A 102 -3.73 -2.52 1.89
CA THR A 102 -2.94 -3.21 2.92
C THR A 102 -1.47 -2.82 2.88
N GLY A 103 -0.93 -2.49 1.70
CA GLY A 103 0.48 -2.13 1.58
C GLY A 103 0.90 -1.47 0.26
N PRO A 104 2.15 -1.01 0.20
CA PRO A 104 3.14 -1.02 1.30
C PRO A 104 2.88 0.13 2.30
N SER A 105 3.52 0.09 3.48
CA SER A 105 3.52 1.25 4.42
C SER A 105 4.66 2.23 4.13
N THR A 106 5.70 1.76 3.44
CA THR A 106 6.86 2.55 3.00
C THR A 106 7.24 2.14 1.59
N ALA A 107 7.63 3.11 0.77
CA ALA A 107 8.17 2.86 -0.57
C ALA A 107 9.24 3.90 -0.91
N SER A 108 9.97 3.72 -2.01
CA SER A 108 10.94 4.73 -2.46
C SER A 108 10.26 5.74 -3.39
N ALA A 109 10.71 6.99 -3.33
CA ALA A 109 10.53 7.88 -4.48
C ALA A 109 11.32 7.34 -5.68
N TYR A 110 10.90 7.68 -6.90
CA TYR A 110 11.57 7.30 -8.15
C TYR A 110 11.46 5.83 -8.57
N GLU A 111 10.33 5.20 -8.25
CA GLU A 111 10.02 3.84 -8.70
C GLU A 111 8.55 3.64 -9.03
N THR A 112 8.22 2.47 -9.56
CA THR A 112 6.84 2.01 -9.70
C THR A 112 6.54 1.06 -8.55
N VAL A 113 5.62 1.46 -7.67
CA VAL A 113 5.30 0.79 -6.42
C VAL A 113 4.03 -0.05 -6.61
N PRO A 114 4.07 -1.39 -6.44
CA PRO A 114 2.86 -2.21 -6.45
C PRO A 114 2.06 -1.95 -5.17
N ILE A 115 0.77 -1.61 -5.31
CA ILE A 115 -0.14 -1.38 -4.19
C ILE A 115 -0.93 -2.66 -3.93
N ALA A 116 -0.85 -3.17 -2.70
CA ALA A 116 -1.51 -4.40 -2.29
C ALA A 116 -2.79 -4.11 -1.51
N GLY A 117 -3.79 -4.98 -1.66
CA GLY A 117 -5.10 -4.79 -1.04
C GLY A 117 -6.19 -5.74 -1.51
N SER A 118 -7.42 -5.35 -1.22
CA SER A 118 -8.66 -5.99 -1.69
C SER A 118 -9.63 -4.92 -2.18
N ALA A 119 -10.32 -5.20 -3.26
CA ALA A 119 -11.42 -4.42 -3.80
C ALA A 119 -12.37 -5.42 -4.47
N THR A 120 -13.39 -5.87 -3.74
CA THR A 120 -14.32 -6.90 -4.21
C THR A 120 -15.67 -6.76 -3.53
N VAL A 121 -16.70 -7.24 -4.22
CA VAL A 121 -18.04 -7.48 -3.67
C VAL A 121 -18.24 -9.00 -3.67
N LEU A 122 -18.86 -9.53 -2.62
CA LEU A 122 -19.30 -10.92 -2.54
C LEU A 122 -20.81 -10.92 -2.39
N SER A 123 -21.51 -11.55 -3.32
CA SER A 123 -22.96 -11.53 -3.39
C SER A 123 -23.54 -12.91 -3.11
N GLY A 124 -24.61 -12.94 -2.32
CA GLY A 124 -25.41 -14.14 -2.13
C GLY A 124 -26.05 -14.59 -3.45
N PRO A 125 -26.43 -15.86 -3.59
CA PRO A 125 -26.96 -16.43 -4.83
C PRO A 125 -28.26 -15.78 -5.33
N PHE A 126 -28.97 -15.04 -4.49
CA PHE A 126 -30.19 -14.31 -4.84
C PHE A 126 -30.01 -12.79 -4.88
N GLN A 127 -28.82 -12.28 -4.58
CA GLN A 127 -28.48 -10.88 -4.70
C GLN A 127 -28.13 -10.56 -6.16
N MET A 128 -28.66 -9.44 -6.67
CA MET A 128 -28.36 -8.94 -8.02
C MET A 128 -27.22 -7.91 -8.03
N ASP A 129 -26.91 -7.34 -6.87
CA ASP A 129 -25.72 -6.50 -6.70
C ASP A 129 -24.45 -7.31 -6.93
N ASP A 130 -23.43 -6.72 -7.54
CA ASP A 130 -22.11 -7.29 -7.71
C ASP A 130 -21.05 -6.18 -7.82
N PHE A 131 -19.80 -6.59 -7.95
CA PHE A 131 -18.68 -5.72 -8.24
C PHE A 131 -18.82 -5.07 -9.62
N ASP A 132 -18.72 -3.74 -9.70
CA ASP A 132 -18.60 -3.02 -10.98
C ASP A 132 -17.15 -2.60 -11.25
N SER A 133 -16.59 -1.79 -10.35
CA SER A 133 -15.25 -1.24 -10.57
C SER A 133 -14.55 -0.78 -9.29
N TYR A 134 -13.24 -0.57 -9.39
CA TYR A 134 -12.53 0.28 -8.42
C TYR A 134 -11.56 1.24 -9.10
N SER A 135 -11.27 2.35 -8.43
CA SER A 135 -10.33 3.37 -8.89
C SER A 135 -9.34 3.75 -7.78
N LEU A 136 -8.10 4.01 -8.17
CA LEU A 136 -7.00 4.28 -7.25
C LEU A 136 -6.53 5.74 -7.34
N TYR A 137 -6.39 6.36 -6.17
CA TYR A 137 -5.99 7.75 -6.04
C TYR A 137 -4.88 7.92 -5.00
N TYR A 138 -4.10 8.98 -5.16
CA TYR A 138 -3.14 9.43 -4.16
C TYR A 138 -3.27 10.93 -3.94
N ARG A 139 -2.76 11.39 -2.81
CA ARG A 139 -2.52 12.81 -2.55
C ARG A 139 -1.34 12.96 -1.59
N LEU A 140 -0.69 14.12 -1.61
CA LEU A 140 0.22 14.47 -0.53
C LEU A 140 -0.59 14.58 0.77
N SER A 141 -0.09 14.03 1.88
CA SER A 141 -0.85 14.01 3.13
C SER A 141 -1.11 15.44 3.61
N GLY A 142 -2.37 15.74 3.91
CA GLY A 142 -2.85 17.09 4.23
C GLY A 142 -3.31 17.92 3.03
N ASP A 143 -3.10 17.45 1.80
CA ASP A 143 -3.65 18.10 0.60
C ASP A 143 -5.14 17.73 0.39
N SER A 144 -5.83 18.54 -0.40
CA SER A 144 -7.26 18.37 -0.71
C SER A 144 -7.53 17.62 -2.01
N LEU A 145 -6.59 17.66 -2.95
CA LEU A 145 -6.76 17.11 -4.29
C LEU A 145 -6.32 15.64 -4.35
N TRP A 146 -7.25 14.76 -4.70
CA TRP A 146 -6.96 13.38 -5.04
C TRP A 146 -6.61 13.25 -6.52
N ILE A 147 -5.48 12.62 -6.82
CA ILE A 147 -4.97 12.43 -8.18
C ILE A 147 -5.07 10.94 -8.51
N PRO A 148 -5.75 10.54 -9.60
CA PRO A 148 -5.74 9.14 -10.03
C PRO A 148 -4.34 8.75 -10.51
N PHE A 149 -3.88 7.55 -10.14
CA PHE A 149 -2.56 7.06 -10.59
C PHE A 149 -2.61 5.79 -11.45
N ASP A 150 -3.79 5.21 -11.62
CA ASP A 150 -4.02 4.04 -12.44
C ASP A 150 -5.35 4.18 -13.21
N SER A 151 -5.61 3.30 -14.17
CA SER A 151 -6.92 3.20 -14.81
C SER A 151 -7.96 2.62 -13.85
N THR A 152 -9.23 2.89 -14.12
CA THR A 152 -10.34 2.17 -13.45
C THR A 152 -10.27 0.68 -13.80
N HIS A 153 -10.41 -0.17 -12.79
CA HIS A 153 -10.34 -1.61 -12.91
C HIS A 153 -11.73 -2.23 -12.82
N HIS A 154 -12.05 -3.16 -13.72
CA HIS A 154 -13.33 -3.87 -13.81
C HIS A 154 -13.21 -5.36 -13.48
N SER A 155 -12.21 -5.72 -12.69
CA SER A 155 -12.04 -7.09 -12.19
C SER A 155 -11.77 -7.04 -10.69
N PRO A 156 -12.53 -7.80 -9.88
CA PRO A 156 -12.36 -7.76 -8.44
C PRO A 156 -11.01 -8.34 -8.03
N VAL A 157 -10.44 -7.82 -6.96
CA VAL A 157 -9.18 -8.27 -6.37
C VAL A 157 -9.41 -8.62 -4.91
N TYR A 158 -8.99 -9.81 -4.49
CA TYR A 158 -8.97 -10.20 -3.08
C TYR A 158 -7.55 -10.56 -2.66
N ASN A 159 -7.01 -9.83 -1.68
CA ASN A 159 -5.67 -10.02 -1.12
C ASN A 159 -4.58 -10.11 -2.21
N GLY A 160 -4.57 -9.14 -3.11
CA GLY A 160 -3.72 -9.10 -4.30
C GLY A 160 -3.12 -7.73 -4.57
N ILE A 161 -2.64 -7.54 -5.79
CA ILE A 161 -2.17 -6.22 -6.26
C ILE A 161 -3.35 -5.48 -6.87
N LEU A 162 -3.67 -4.31 -6.30
CA LEU A 162 -4.72 -3.41 -6.79
C LEU A 162 -4.22 -2.59 -8.00
N GLY A 163 -2.94 -2.24 -8.04
CA GLY A 163 -2.41 -1.40 -9.11
C GLY A 163 -0.96 -1.01 -8.90
N PHE A 164 -0.46 -0.18 -9.81
CA PHE A 164 0.94 0.26 -9.81
C PHE A 164 1.06 1.78 -9.72
N TRP A 165 1.60 2.28 -8.62
CA TRP A 165 1.77 3.71 -8.38
C TRP A 165 3.15 4.18 -8.84
N ASN A 166 3.20 5.04 -9.86
CA ASN A 166 4.45 5.64 -10.32
C ASN A 166 4.84 6.85 -9.45
N THR A 167 5.98 6.77 -8.76
CA THR A 167 6.50 7.81 -7.86
C THR A 167 7.66 8.61 -8.45
N ASP A 168 7.93 8.52 -9.77
CA ASP A 168 9.05 9.19 -10.45
C ASP A 168 9.06 10.72 -10.31
N ALA A 169 7.88 11.34 -10.27
CA ALA A 169 7.73 12.78 -10.14
C ALA A 169 7.43 13.25 -8.71
N LEU A 170 7.40 12.32 -7.74
CA LEU A 170 6.96 12.61 -6.38
C LEU A 170 8.16 12.85 -5.47
N GLN A 171 8.05 13.87 -4.63
CA GLN A 171 9.03 14.13 -3.58
C GLN A 171 8.83 13.15 -2.42
N PRO A 172 9.90 12.78 -1.69
CA PRO A 172 9.78 12.04 -0.44
C PRO A 172 8.86 12.72 0.56
N GLY A 173 8.11 11.94 1.33
CA GLY A 173 7.11 12.44 2.28
C GLY A 173 5.94 11.48 2.49
N PHE A 174 4.97 11.88 3.30
CA PHE A 174 3.75 11.10 3.53
C PHE A 174 2.71 11.40 2.45
N TYR A 175 2.16 10.35 1.87
CA TYR A 175 1.05 10.40 0.93
C TYR A 175 -0.09 9.56 1.46
N ASP A 176 -1.31 10.00 1.22
CA ASP A 176 -2.49 9.16 1.45
C ASP A 176 -2.84 8.49 0.13
N LEU A 177 -3.00 7.17 0.14
CA LEU A 177 -3.63 6.42 -0.94
C LEU A 177 -5.10 6.18 -0.62
N ARG A 178 -5.90 6.10 -1.67
CA ARG A 178 -7.32 5.74 -1.62
C ARG A 178 -7.67 4.73 -2.70
N CYS A 179 -8.37 3.68 -2.32
CA CYS A 179 -9.16 2.85 -3.20
C CYS A 179 -10.62 3.29 -3.08
N LEU A 180 -11.31 3.45 -4.21
CA LEU A 180 -12.74 3.72 -4.29
C LEU A 180 -13.38 2.55 -5.00
N LEU A 181 -14.09 1.71 -4.26
CA LEU A 181 -14.88 0.59 -4.78
C LEU A 181 -16.27 1.07 -5.15
N ILE A 182 -16.77 0.64 -6.31
CA ILE A 182 -18.11 0.94 -6.82
C ILE A 182 -18.80 -0.38 -7.17
N ASP A 183 -20.07 -0.50 -6.76
CA ASP A 183 -20.91 -1.65 -7.10
C ASP A 183 -21.78 -1.41 -8.35
N THR A 184 -22.53 -2.43 -8.75
CA THR A 184 -23.38 -2.36 -9.95
C THR A 184 -24.56 -1.37 -9.84
N TYR A 185 -24.93 -0.95 -8.64
CA TYR A 185 -25.95 0.08 -8.42
C TYR A 185 -25.36 1.50 -8.41
N GLY A 186 -24.03 1.62 -8.40
CA GLY A 186 -23.32 2.88 -8.36
C GLY A 186 -23.09 3.41 -6.94
N ASP A 187 -23.38 2.61 -5.91
CA ASP A 187 -22.99 2.90 -4.54
C ASP A 187 -21.49 2.65 -4.38
N SER A 188 -20.87 3.29 -3.39
CA SER A 188 -19.42 3.27 -3.24
C SER A 188 -18.94 3.24 -1.81
N ILE A 189 -17.83 2.56 -1.57
CA ILE A 189 -17.05 2.62 -0.34
C ILE A 189 -15.60 2.97 -0.65
N GLU A 190 -14.88 3.52 0.33
CA GLU A 190 -13.47 3.88 0.16
C GLU A 190 -12.59 3.37 1.30
N ALA A 191 -11.43 2.85 0.93
CA ALA A 191 -10.34 2.48 1.83
C ALA A 191 -9.16 3.43 1.65
N THR A 192 -8.64 3.96 2.75
CA THR A 192 -7.49 4.87 2.74
C THR A 192 -6.30 4.33 3.53
N LYS A 193 -5.08 4.52 3.02
CA LYS A 193 -3.84 4.15 3.73
C LYS A 193 -2.78 5.20 3.51
N GLN A 194 -2.13 5.63 4.59
CA GLN A 194 -0.94 6.48 4.47
C GLN A 194 0.30 5.63 4.12
N ILE A 195 1.09 6.12 3.18
CA ILE A 195 2.38 5.56 2.76
C ILE A 195 3.46 6.63 2.93
N ASN A 196 4.60 6.24 3.51
CA ASN A 196 5.78 7.10 3.58
C ASN A 196 6.71 6.83 2.39
N LEU A 197 6.84 7.79 1.48
CA LEU A 197 7.84 7.78 0.42
C LEU A 197 9.19 8.23 0.98
N LEU A 198 10.13 7.30 1.01
CA LEU A 198 11.50 7.55 1.41
C LEU A 198 12.30 8.12 0.24
N PRO A 199 13.33 8.95 0.50
CA PRO A 199 14.28 9.32 -0.52
C PRO A 199 14.92 8.08 -1.14
N GLY A 200 14.70 7.86 -2.44
CA GLY A 200 15.46 6.88 -3.19
C GLY A 200 16.92 7.33 -3.38
N GLY A 201 17.84 6.37 -3.47
CA GLY A 201 19.27 6.61 -3.71
C GLY A 201 20.18 6.44 -2.48
N ILE A 202 21.44 6.86 -2.64
CA ILE A 202 22.47 6.82 -1.59
C ILE A 202 22.52 8.19 -0.93
N ALA A 203 22.70 8.27 0.40
CA ALA A 203 22.99 9.52 1.08
C ALA A 203 24.08 10.30 0.32
N GLU A 204 23.72 11.48 -0.17
CA GLU A 204 24.65 12.38 -0.85
C GLU A 204 25.71 12.80 0.16
N GLY A 205 26.90 12.21 0.06
CA GLY A 205 28.08 12.78 0.71
C GLY A 205 28.34 14.16 0.12
N LYS A 206 29.03 15.04 0.88
CA LYS A 206 29.33 16.44 0.54
C LYS A 206 29.25 16.70 -0.97
N THR A 207 28.18 17.35 -1.40
CA THR A 207 28.06 17.94 -2.72
C THR A 207 29.11 19.03 -2.82
N GLY A 208 30.35 18.67 -3.17
CA GLY A 208 31.25 19.61 -3.83
C GLY A 208 30.51 20.15 -5.05
N LYS A 209 30.70 21.44 -5.36
CA LYS A 209 30.09 22.09 -6.53
C LYS A 209 30.25 21.19 -7.76
N GLU A 210 29.27 21.14 -8.65
CA GLU A 210 29.39 20.49 -9.97
C GLU A 210 30.70 20.94 -10.65
N GLY A 211 31.76 20.13 -10.54
CA GLY A 211 33.12 20.51 -10.90
C GLY A 211 34.22 19.92 -10.00
N ASP A 212 33.91 19.63 -8.72
CA ASP A 212 34.89 19.13 -7.74
C ASP A 212 34.95 17.60 -7.63
N ALA A 213 34.02 16.88 -8.26
CA ALA A 213 34.08 15.43 -8.27
C ALA A 213 35.43 14.99 -8.88
N PRO A 214 36.19 14.10 -8.22
CA PRO A 214 37.52 13.72 -8.67
C PRO A 214 37.46 12.79 -9.89
N PHE A 215 36.34 12.72 -10.61
CA PHE A 215 36.13 11.87 -11.77
C PHE A 215 35.05 12.46 -12.71
N LEU A 216 35.16 12.11 -13.98
CA LEU A 216 34.16 12.36 -15.02
C LEU A 216 33.27 11.12 -15.16
N LEU A 217 31.97 11.35 -15.30
CA LEU A 217 30.98 10.31 -15.53
C LEU A 217 30.36 10.57 -16.91
N LYS A 218 30.55 9.62 -17.82
CA LYS A 218 29.97 9.61 -19.16
C LYS A 218 28.90 8.52 -19.20
N VAL A 219 27.71 8.90 -19.66
CA VAL A 219 26.59 7.97 -19.79
C VAL A 219 26.32 7.73 -21.27
N SER A 220 26.24 6.46 -21.66
CA SER A 220 25.88 6.01 -23.01
C SER A 220 24.80 4.92 -22.92
N ARG A 221 24.17 4.59 -24.06
CA ARG A 221 23.14 3.55 -24.10
C ARG A 221 23.66 2.23 -23.53
N GLY A 222 23.08 1.80 -22.41
CA GLY A 222 23.45 0.55 -21.72
C GLY A 222 24.85 0.53 -21.08
N SER A 223 25.54 1.67 -20.95
CA SER A 223 26.86 1.70 -20.33
C SER A 223 27.19 3.01 -19.60
N LEU A 224 28.02 2.87 -18.58
CA LEU A 224 28.57 3.97 -17.78
C LEU A 224 30.09 3.92 -17.90
N SER A 225 30.72 4.97 -18.41
CA SER A 225 32.18 5.16 -18.37
C SER A 225 32.54 6.19 -17.33
N ILE A 226 33.53 5.85 -16.51
CA ILE A 226 34.01 6.68 -15.41
C ILE A 226 35.53 6.81 -15.58
N GLU A 227 36.00 8.04 -15.74
CA GLU A 227 37.40 8.33 -16.07
C GLU A 227 37.93 9.53 -15.28
N GLY A 228 39.24 9.77 -15.39
CA GLY A 228 39.85 10.98 -14.85
C GLY A 228 39.96 11.03 -13.32
N PHE A 229 40.14 9.88 -12.66
CA PHE A 229 40.29 9.80 -11.20
C PHE A 229 41.49 10.62 -10.70
N LYS A 230 41.24 11.71 -9.99
CA LYS A 230 42.28 12.57 -9.36
C LYS A 230 42.90 11.93 -8.11
N ALA A 231 42.22 10.95 -7.51
CA ALA A 231 42.67 10.24 -6.32
C ALA A 231 42.36 8.74 -6.44
N SER A 232 43.09 7.90 -5.69
CA SER A 232 42.75 6.48 -5.55
C SER A 232 41.65 6.32 -4.51
N GLY A 233 40.75 5.36 -4.71
CA GLY A 233 39.63 5.17 -3.82
C GLY A 233 38.73 4.01 -4.20
N ARG A 234 37.66 3.82 -3.42
CA ARG A 234 36.65 2.80 -3.66
C ARG A 234 35.52 3.40 -4.50
N LEU A 235 35.28 2.81 -5.66
CA LEU A 235 34.18 3.16 -6.56
C LEU A 235 33.09 2.11 -6.47
N GLU A 236 31.85 2.56 -6.32
CA GLU A 236 30.70 1.72 -6.07
C GLU A 236 29.53 2.18 -6.95
N LEU A 237 28.86 1.23 -7.60
CA LEU A 237 27.63 1.45 -8.37
C LEU A 237 26.44 0.98 -7.55
N TYR A 238 25.41 1.81 -7.47
CA TYR A 238 24.17 1.48 -6.80
C TYR A 238 23.00 1.63 -7.77
N ASP A 239 21.97 0.82 -7.55
CA ASP A 239 20.65 1.07 -8.12
C ASP A 239 19.86 2.09 -7.27
N VAL A 240 18.66 2.43 -7.73
CA VAL A 240 17.74 3.36 -7.03
C VAL A 240 17.31 2.90 -5.64
N THR A 241 17.37 1.59 -5.38
CA THR A 241 17.02 1.00 -4.07
C THR A 241 18.15 1.12 -3.06
N GLY A 242 19.32 1.65 -3.46
CA GLY A 242 20.51 1.71 -2.62
C GLY A 242 21.25 0.38 -2.54
N ARG A 243 20.93 -0.62 -3.37
CA ARG A 243 21.69 -1.86 -3.46
C ARG A 243 22.97 -1.65 -4.26
N CYS A 244 24.09 -2.07 -3.68
CA CYS A 244 25.39 -2.05 -4.36
C CYS A 244 25.42 -3.14 -5.46
N LEU A 245 25.51 -2.73 -6.71
CA LEU A 245 25.64 -3.62 -7.88
C LEU A 245 27.09 -3.98 -8.16
N HIS A 246 27.98 -2.99 -8.07
CA HIS A 246 29.42 -3.15 -8.31
C HIS A 246 30.21 -2.38 -7.27
N SER A 247 31.36 -2.91 -6.87
CA SER A 247 32.29 -2.26 -5.95
C SER A 247 33.70 -2.65 -6.33
N MET A 248 34.57 -1.67 -6.56
CA MET A 248 35.97 -1.92 -6.88
C MET A 248 36.88 -0.82 -6.34
N PHE A 249 38.15 -1.17 -6.13
CA PHE A 249 39.18 -0.18 -5.86
C PHE A 249 39.76 0.34 -7.17
N VAL A 250 39.92 1.65 -7.27
CA VAL A 250 40.35 2.35 -8.48
C VAL A 250 41.57 3.21 -8.13
N SER A 251 42.62 3.09 -8.94
CA SER A 251 43.81 3.94 -8.87
C SER A 251 43.63 5.18 -9.75
N LYS A 252 44.50 6.18 -9.55
CA LYS A 252 44.57 7.35 -10.45
C LYS A 252 44.65 6.93 -11.92
N GLU A 253 44.04 7.73 -12.79
CA GLU A 253 44.08 7.60 -14.26
C GLU A 253 43.47 6.31 -14.86
N LYS A 254 42.82 5.48 -14.05
CA LYS A 254 42.14 4.28 -14.55
C LYS A 254 40.77 4.62 -15.15
N GLU A 255 40.45 4.07 -16.32
CA GLU A 255 39.07 4.10 -16.84
C GLU A 255 38.30 2.89 -16.32
N VAL A 256 37.05 3.11 -15.92
CA VAL A 256 36.11 2.06 -15.51
C VAL A 256 34.89 2.11 -16.41
N LEU A 257 34.62 1.00 -17.09
CA LEU A 257 33.42 0.82 -17.90
C LEU A 257 32.51 -0.23 -17.25
N TRP A 258 31.26 0.15 -16.99
CA TRP A 258 30.22 -0.76 -16.53
C TRP A 258 29.13 -0.90 -17.58
N SER A 259 28.83 -2.13 -17.99
CA SER A 259 27.65 -2.43 -18.79
C SER A 259 26.46 -2.63 -17.85
N VAL A 260 25.42 -1.85 -18.08
CA VAL A 260 24.19 -1.85 -17.28
C VAL A 260 23.05 -2.37 -18.14
N LYS A 261 22.38 -3.41 -17.65
CA LYS A 261 21.43 -4.20 -18.45
C LYS A 261 20.06 -3.54 -18.68
N ARG A 262 19.75 -2.42 -18.01
CA ARG A 262 18.39 -1.83 -18.02
C ARG A 262 18.45 -0.30 -18.03
N ASN A 263 17.51 0.30 -18.75
CA ASN A 263 17.27 1.74 -18.75
C ASN A 263 16.71 2.16 -17.40
N ARG A 264 17.59 2.65 -16.52
CA ARG A 264 17.29 2.99 -15.13
C ARG A 264 18.23 4.09 -14.64
N ILE A 265 17.89 4.64 -13.49
CA ILE A 265 18.75 5.55 -12.74
C ILE A 265 19.74 4.71 -11.92
N TYR A 266 21.00 5.14 -11.95
CA TYR A 266 22.09 4.58 -11.15
C TYR A 266 22.76 5.67 -10.34
N PHE A 267 23.37 5.30 -9.21
CA PHE A 267 24.17 6.20 -8.41
C PHE A 267 25.61 5.68 -8.34
N VAL A 268 26.56 6.52 -8.72
CA VAL A 268 27.99 6.23 -8.64
C VAL A 268 28.56 6.90 -7.41
N ARG A 269 29.08 6.11 -6.47
CA ARG A 269 29.72 6.60 -5.25
C ARG A 269 31.23 6.35 -5.32
N PHE A 270 32.02 7.38 -5.05
CA PHE A 270 33.47 7.29 -4.94
C PHE A 270 33.92 7.74 -3.54
N LYS A 271 34.67 6.87 -2.85
CA LYS A 271 35.23 7.14 -1.52
C LYS A 271 36.75 7.20 -1.59
N SER A 272 37.34 8.32 -1.18
CA SER A 272 38.79 8.49 -1.10
C SER A 272 39.15 9.09 0.25
N GLY A 273 39.81 8.30 1.12
CA GLY A 273 40.07 8.71 2.50
C GLY A 273 38.76 9.01 3.26
N SER A 274 38.63 10.23 3.79
CA SER A 274 37.44 10.72 4.48
C SER A 274 36.36 11.27 3.55
N ASP A 275 36.67 11.50 2.28
CA ASP A 275 35.76 12.15 1.34
C ASP A 275 34.90 11.13 0.59
N THR A 276 33.62 11.46 0.44
CA THR A 276 32.64 10.67 -0.30
C THR A 276 31.95 11.55 -1.33
N PHE A 277 31.99 11.13 -2.59
CA PHE A 277 31.38 11.81 -3.72
C PHE A 277 30.30 10.90 -4.32
N VAL A 278 29.16 11.47 -4.69
CA VAL A 278 28.07 10.74 -5.35
C VAL A 278 27.67 11.48 -6.63
N LYS A 279 27.49 10.75 -7.73
CA LYS A 279 26.90 11.26 -8.98
C LYS A 279 25.73 10.39 -9.42
N LYS A 280 24.63 11.02 -9.83
CA LYS A 280 23.49 10.36 -10.46
C LYS A 280 23.77 10.13 -11.95
N ALA A 281 23.44 8.95 -12.45
CA ALA A 281 23.55 8.57 -13.85
C ALA A 281 22.17 8.10 -14.35
N VAL A 282 21.64 8.72 -15.40
CA VAL A 282 20.37 8.31 -16.01
C VAL A 282 20.69 7.60 -17.32
N VAL A 283 20.47 6.29 -17.37
CA VAL A 283 20.80 5.47 -18.54
C VAL A 283 19.52 5.23 -19.35
N PHE A 284 19.55 5.67 -20.61
CA PHE A 284 18.49 5.47 -21.62
C PHE A 284 18.85 4.37 -22.61
#